data_AF-A0A0Q6CAH6-F1
#
_entry.id   AF-A0A0Q6CAH6-F1
#
_cell.length_a   1.000
_cell.length_b   1.000
_cell.length_c   1.000
_cell.angle_alpha   90.00
_cell.angle_beta   90.00
_cell.angle_gamma   90.00
#
_symmetry.space_group_name_H-M   'P 1'
#
loop_
_entity.id
_entity.type
_entity.pdbx_description
1 polymer ?
#
loop_
_entity_poly.entity_id
_entity_poly.type
_entity_poly.pdbx_seq_one_letter_code
_entity_poly.pdbx_strand_id
1 'polypeptide(L)'
;MLKFLVVGIGVLAAGPAWAGCANYTDGSVSSPAPRAEVCFKGKCEQTTLNFSCSNAYSSQVGFANGWELSYRMDDGSGSAGLPAGVEDETAVSRNGKKVSDTATLVCRPVDEAGCDGFPL
;
A
#
# COMPACT_ATOMS: atom_id res chain seq x y z
N MET A 1 -46.26 -12.77 28.74
CA MET A 1 -45.94 -12.54 27.31
C MET A 1 -44.94 -11.40 27.23
N LEU A 2 -43.65 -11.73 27.29
CA LEU A 2 -42.55 -10.76 27.26
C LEU A 2 -42.09 -10.63 25.80
N LYS A 3 -42.25 -9.44 25.23
CA LYS A 3 -41.90 -9.12 23.84
C LYS A 3 -40.38 -9.16 23.70
N PHE A 4 -39.87 -10.11 22.91
CA PHE A 4 -38.47 -10.15 22.49
C PHE A 4 -38.16 -8.91 21.65
N LEU A 5 -37.40 -7.99 22.23
CA LEU A 5 -36.83 -6.86 21.50
C LEU A 5 -35.57 -7.38 20.81
N VAL A 6 -35.71 -7.68 19.52
CA VAL A 6 -34.58 -8.02 18.63
C VAL A 6 -33.76 -6.74 18.47
N VAL A 7 -32.73 -6.58 19.31
CA VAL A 7 -31.69 -5.57 19.09
C VAL A 7 -30.81 -6.11 17.96
N GLY A 8 -31.14 -5.69 16.75
CA GLY A 8 -30.33 -5.93 15.56
C GLY A 8 -29.01 -5.21 15.68
N ILE A 9 -28.00 -5.90 16.19
CA ILE A 9 -26.60 -5.48 16.02
C ILE A 9 -26.19 -6.00 14.64
N GLY A 10 -26.37 -5.13 13.64
CA GLY A 10 -25.81 -5.35 12.31
C GLY A 10 -24.30 -5.50 12.44
N VAL A 11 -23.79 -6.67 12.09
CA VAL A 11 -22.37 -6.90 11.85
C VAL A 11 -22.02 -6.05 10.63
N LEU A 12 -21.61 -4.81 10.86
CA LEU A 12 -20.89 -4.03 9.88
C LEU A 12 -19.65 -4.84 9.53
N ALA A 13 -19.62 -5.34 8.30
CA ALA A 13 -18.52 -6.10 7.75
C ALA A 13 -17.20 -5.46 8.19
N ALA A 14 -16.44 -6.18 9.01
CA ALA A 14 -15.06 -5.86 9.30
C ALA A 14 -14.24 -6.10 8.03
N GLY A 15 -14.46 -5.27 7.01
CA GLY A 15 -13.42 -5.01 6.03
C GLY A 15 -12.24 -4.42 6.81
N PRO A 16 -10.98 -4.78 6.48
CA PRO A 16 -9.83 -4.12 7.09
C PRO A 16 -10.04 -2.61 6.97
N ALA A 17 -10.13 -1.91 8.11
CA ALA A 17 -10.25 -0.47 8.12
C ALA A 17 -8.91 0.10 7.66
N TRP A 18 -8.78 0.35 6.36
CA TRP A 18 -7.65 1.11 5.82
C TRP A 18 -7.80 2.53 6.34
N ALA A 19 -6.93 2.94 7.26
CA ALA A 19 -7.05 4.20 7.99
C ALA A 19 -6.84 5.44 7.10
N GLY A 20 -6.24 5.25 5.91
CA GLY A 20 -6.26 6.23 4.83
C GLY A 20 -5.87 5.58 3.51
N CYS A 21 -6.72 5.72 2.49
CA CYS A 21 -6.41 5.38 1.11
C CYS A 21 -6.51 6.66 0.27
N ALA A 22 -5.41 7.03 -0.37
CA ALA A 22 -5.41 7.96 -1.47
C ALA A 22 -5.55 7.16 -2.77
N ASN A 23 -6.69 7.26 -3.44
CA ASN A 23 -6.87 6.70 -4.78
C ASN A 23 -6.95 7.84 -5.79
N TYR A 24 -6.02 7.85 -6.75
CA TYR A 24 -5.87 8.90 -7.74
C TYR A 24 -6.61 8.58 -9.05
N THR A 25 -7.23 7.40 -9.15
CA THR A 25 -7.88 6.91 -10.38
C THR A 25 -9.40 6.94 -10.32
N ASP A 26 -10.00 7.03 -9.14
CA ASP A 26 -11.45 7.02 -8.93
C ASP A 26 -12.05 8.40 -8.63
N GLY A 27 -11.22 9.45 -8.58
CA GLY A 27 -11.63 10.81 -8.25
C GLY A 27 -11.81 11.08 -6.74
N SER A 28 -11.43 10.15 -5.87
CA SER A 28 -11.48 10.33 -4.41
C SER A 28 -10.48 11.36 -3.88
N VAL A 29 -9.44 11.67 -4.66
CA VAL A 29 -8.42 12.66 -4.34
C VAL A 29 -8.46 13.80 -5.37
N SER A 30 -8.47 15.05 -4.90
CA SER A 30 -8.50 16.25 -5.75
C SER A 30 -7.13 16.65 -6.31
N SER A 31 -6.04 16.15 -5.69
CA SER A 31 -4.67 16.35 -6.15
C SER A 31 -4.31 15.43 -7.33
N PRO A 32 -3.44 15.87 -8.24
CA PRO A 32 -2.93 15.00 -9.31
C PRO A 32 -2.14 13.82 -8.74
N ALA A 33 -2.12 12.71 -9.47
CA ALA A 33 -1.34 11.52 -9.15
C ALA A 33 0.17 11.86 -9.08
N PRO A 34 0.85 11.65 -7.95
CA PRO A 34 2.29 11.89 -7.84
C PRO A 34 3.09 10.95 -8.76
N ARG A 35 4.22 11.45 -9.28
CA ARG A 35 5.09 10.70 -10.19
C ARG A 35 6.26 10.06 -9.46
N ALA A 36 6.66 8.89 -9.92
CA ALA A 36 7.83 8.16 -9.45
C ALA A 36 8.53 7.40 -10.58
N GLU A 37 9.78 7.07 -10.35
CA GLU A 37 10.55 6.11 -11.13
C GLU A 37 10.63 4.80 -10.33
N VAL A 38 10.10 3.73 -10.90
CA VAL A 38 10.17 2.39 -10.31
C VAL A 38 11.22 1.58 -11.06
N CYS A 39 12.23 1.11 -10.33
CA CYS A 39 13.33 0.33 -10.86
C CYS A 39 13.22 -1.13 -10.39
N PHE A 40 13.21 -2.08 -11.32
CA PHE A 40 13.29 -3.51 -11.02
C PHE A 40 14.51 -4.13 -11.70
N LYS A 41 15.41 -4.75 -10.93
CA LYS A 41 16.68 -5.32 -11.44
C LYS A 41 17.48 -4.31 -12.27
N GLY A 42 17.53 -3.06 -11.82
CA GLY A 42 18.24 -1.97 -12.47
C GLY A 42 17.57 -1.39 -13.73
N LYS A 43 16.40 -1.89 -14.14
CA LYS A 43 15.61 -1.30 -15.22
C LYS A 43 14.54 -0.39 -14.63
N CYS A 44 14.58 0.88 -14.97
CA CYS A 44 13.73 1.92 -14.41
C CYS A 44 12.65 2.36 -15.40
N GLU A 45 11.45 2.57 -14.89
CA GLU A 45 10.29 3.05 -15.64
C GLU A 45 9.64 4.21 -14.87
N GLN A 46 9.41 5.34 -15.54
CA GLN A 46 8.60 6.42 -14.97
C GLN A 46 7.13 6.01 -14.95
N THR A 47 6.45 6.32 -13.87
CA THR A 47 5.05 5.98 -13.61
C THR A 47 4.41 7.00 -12.67
N THR A 48 3.10 6.90 -12.47
CA THR A 48 2.37 7.61 -11.43
C THR A 48 1.84 6.62 -10.40
N LEU A 49 1.54 7.10 -9.21
CA LEU A 49 0.73 6.38 -8.23
C LEU A 49 -0.71 6.23 -8.74
N ASN A 50 -1.25 5.02 -8.63
CA ASN A 50 -2.68 4.76 -8.74
C ASN A 50 -3.34 4.88 -7.37
N PHE A 51 -2.73 4.28 -6.36
CA PHE A 51 -3.21 4.34 -4.99
C PHE A 51 -2.07 4.19 -3.98
N SER A 52 -2.25 4.79 -2.81
CA SER A 52 -1.45 4.54 -1.61
C SER A 52 -2.40 4.39 -0.44
N CYS A 53 -2.31 3.28 0.25
CA CYS A 53 -3.23 2.87 1.28
C CYS A 53 -2.44 2.41 2.50
N SER A 54 -2.77 2.92 3.68
CA SER A 54 -2.07 2.55 4.92
C SER A 54 -3.04 2.40 6.09
N ASN A 55 -2.69 1.53 7.02
CA ASN A 55 -3.34 1.36 8.31
C ASN A 55 -2.29 1.08 9.39
N ALA A 56 -2.75 0.80 10.61
CA ALA A 56 -1.87 0.57 11.76
C ALA A 56 -0.93 -0.65 11.62
N TYR A 57 -1.19 -1.54 10.66
CA TYR A 57 -0.54 -2.85 10.53
C TYR A 57 0.01 -3.11 9.12
N SER A 58 -0.37 -2.33 8.11
CA SER A 58 0.06 -2.56 6.73
C SER A 58 -0.01 -1.32 5.88
N SER A 59 0.82 -1.31 4.84
CA SER A 59 0.72 -0.35 3.74
C SER A 59 0.72 -1.08 2.40
N GLN A 60 0.03 -0.49 1.44
CA GLN A 60 0.00 -0.93 0.06
C GLN A 60 0.09 0.26 -0.87
N VAL A 61 0.93 0.16 -1.88
CA VAL A 61 1.15 1.18 -2.89
C VAL A 61 1.07 0.53 -4.26
N GLY A 62 0.29 1.12 -5.16
CA GLY A 62 0.12 0.66 -6.53
C GLY A 62 0.46 1.75 -7.54
N PHE A 63 1.14 1.37 -8.62
CA PHE A 63 1.58 2.26 -9.69
C PHE A 63 0.87 1.98 -11.01
N ALA A 64 0.74 3.01 -11.86
CA ALA A 64 0.08 2.93 -13.17
C ALA A 64 0.73 1.92 -14.13
N ASN A 65 2.04 1.66 -14.00
CA ASN A 65 2.75 0.64 -14.79
C ASN A 65 2.59 -0.80 -14.24
N GLY A 66 1.68 -0.98 -13.28
CA GLY A 66 1.27 -2.28 -12.77
C GLY A 66 2.13 -2.82 -11.64
N TRP A 67 3.16 -2.09 -11.18
CA TRP A 67 3.87 -2.46 -9.96
C TRP A 67 3.00 -2.21 -8.73
N GLU A 68 3.07 -3.14 -7.78
CA GLU A 68 2.42 -3.00 -6.49
C GLU A 68 3.36 -3.52 -5.40
N LEU A 69 3.40 -2.79 -4.29
CA LEU A 69 4.11 -3.16 -3.08
C LEU A 69 3.08 -3.25 -1.95
N SER A 70 3.11 -4.34 -1.19
CA SER A 70 2.41 -4.46 0.09
C SER A 70 3.43 -4.81 1.16
N TYR A 71 3.36 -4.23 2.35
CA TYR A 71 4.11 -4.70 3.50
C TYR A 71 3.26 -4.65 4.77
N ARG A 72 3.58 -5.56 5.69
CA ARG A 72 3.02 -5.60 7.03
C ARG A 72 4.03 -5.10 8.04
N MET A 73 3.52 -4.38 9.03
CA MET A 73 4.25 -3.97 10.22
C MET A 73 3.89 -4.99 11.30
N ASP A 74 4.85 -5.81 11.71
CA ASP A 74 4.64 -6.73 12.84
C ASP A 74 4.49 -5.94 14.15
N ASP A 75 3.81 -6.58 15.09
CA ASP A 75 3.20 -6.07 16.33
C ASP A 75 4.19 -5.52 17.38
N GLY A 76 4.88 -4.43 17.06
CA GLY A 76 5.45 -3.53 18.06
C GLY A 76 6.98 -3.46 18.14
N SER A 77 7.73 -4.09 17.23
CA SER A 77 9.17 -3.85 17.07
C SER A 77 9.49 -3.18 15.74
N GLY A 78 9.37 -1.85 15.71
CA GLY A 78 10.12 -0.96 14.83
C GLY A 78 9.92 -1.11 13.31
N SER A 79 9.24 -0.13 12.71
CA SER A 79 9.56 0.30 11.34
C SER A 79 9.30 1.79 11.15
N ALA A 80 9.89 2.60 12.03
CA ALA A 80 10.17 4.00 11.71
C ALA A 80 11.43 4.03 10.81
N GLY A 81 11.24 3.84 9.50
CA GLY A 81 12.30 3.78 8.49
C GLY A 81 13.09 2.47 8.54
N LEU A 82 13.01 1.62 7.51
CA LEU A 82 13.89 0.44 7.40
C LEU A 82 14.47 0.38 5.98
N PRO A 83 15.80 0.33 5.88
CA PRO A 83 16.54 -0.94 5.74
C PRO A 83 17.34 -1.22 7.03
N ALA A 84 17.57 -2.44 7.52
CA ALA A 84 17.65 -3.78 6.92
C ALA A 84 16.96 -4.83 7.80
N GLY A 85 16.51 -5.94 7.20
CA GLY A 85 15.74 -7.01 7.85
C GLY A 85 14.27 -7.04 7.42
N VAL A 86 14.02 -7.02 6.11
CA VAL A 86 12.69 -7.23 5.50
C VAL A 86 12.28 -8.68 5.75
N GLU A 87 11.81 -8.96 6.95
CA GLU A 87 11.48 -10.31 7.41
C GLU A 87 10.07 -10.27 8.00
N ASP A 88 9.05 -10.20 7.13
CA ASP A 88 8.21 -11.39 6.94
C ASP A 88 7.16 -11.26 5.81
N GLU A 89 6.61 -10.08 5.48
CA GLU A 89 5.55 -10.02 4.44
C GLU A 89 5.59 -8.80 3.51
N THR A 90 6.77 -8.38 3.03
CA THR A 90 6.82 -7.48 1.87
C THR A 90 6.53 -8.27 0.59
N ALA A 91 5.36 -8.06 0.00
CA ALA A 91 4.96 -8.65 -1.28
C ALA A 91 5.11 -7.63 -2.39
N VAL A 92 5.98 -7.91 -3.35
CA VAL A 92 6.04 -7.20 -4.62
C VAL A 92 5.24 -7.98 -5.65
N SER A 93 4.39 -7.28 -6.40
CA SER A 93 3.72 -7.84 -7.57
C SER A 93 3.82 -6.92 -8.78
N ARG A 94 3.71 -7.50 -9.97
CA ARG A 94 3.51 -6.76 -11.22
C ARG A 94 2.29 -7.32 -11.92
N ASN A 95 1.30 -6.47 -12.21
CA ASN A 95 0.03 -6.85 -12.82
C ASN A 95 -0.64 -8.02 -12.05
N GLY A 96 -0.64 -7.96 -10.72
CA GLY A 96 -1.20 -8.98 -9.84
C GLY A 96 -0.40 -10.28 -9.70
N LYS A 97 0.75 -10.41 -10.38
CA LYS A 97 1.63 -11.57 -10.24
C LYS A 97 2.77 -11.28 -9.26
N LYS A 98 2.87 -12.08 -8.20
CA LYS A 98 3.98 -12.00 -7.23
C LYS A 98 5.34 -12.11 -7.94
N VAL A 99 6.27 -11.28 -7.52
CA VAL A 99 7.66 -11.27 -7.98
C VAL A 99 8.53 -11.77 -6.84
N SER A 100 9.43 -12.70 -7.15
CA SER A 100 10.17 -13.50 -6.16
C SER A 100 11.28 -12.74 -5.41
N ASP A 101 11.53 -11.47 -5.75
CA ASP A 101 12.70 -10.73 -5.29
C ASP A 101 12.36 -9.27 -5.04
N THR A 102 12.02 -8.97 -3.78
CA THR A 102 11.64 -7.63 -3.33
C THR A 102 12.83 -6.69 -3.18
N ALA A 103 14.03 -7.22 -2.87
CA ALA A 103 15.27 -6.46 -2.73
C ALA A 103 15.69 -5.77 -4.04
N THR A 104 15.12 -6.18 -5.17
CA THR A 104 15.42 -5.59 -6.49
C THR A 104 14.43 -4.53 -6.94
N LEU A 105 13.35 -4.26 -6.19
CA LEU A 105 12.40 -3.19 -6.48
C LEU A 105 12.77 -1.93 -5.70
N VAL A 106 13.03 -0.84 -6.41
CA VAL A 106 13.39 0.46 -5.83
C VAL A 106 12.43 1.52 -6.38
N CYS A 107 11.89 2.36 -5.51
CA CYS A 107 11.12 3.54 -5.89
C CYS A 107 11.97 4.80 -5.72
N ARG A 108 11.93 5.70 -6.71
CA ARG A 108 12.55 7.03 -6.64
C ARG A 108 11.49 8.09 -6.90
N PRO A 109 11.25 9.01 -5.95
CA PRO A 109 10.25 10.05 -6.14
C PRO A 109 10.69 10.99 -7.27
N VAL A 110 9.80 11.28 -8.21
CA VAL A 110 9.96 12.39 -9.17
C VAL A 110 9.33 13.65 -8.58
N ASP A 111 8.21 13.46 -7.87
CA ASP A 111 7.56 14.47 -7.02
C ASP A 111 7.65 14.02 -5.55
N GLU A 112 7.55 14.94 -4.58
CA GLU A 112 7.76 14.65 -3.14
C GLU A 112 6.94 13.46 -2.63
N ALA A 113 5.72 13.27 -3.13
CA ALA A 113 4.81 12.19 -2.73
C ALA A 113 4.90 10.91 -3.59
N GLY A 114 5.83 10.85 -4.56
CA GLY A 114 5.93 9.80 -5.57
C GLY A 114 6.14 8.39 -5.02
N CYS A 115 6.78 8.28 -3.85
CA CYS A 115 7.08 7.03 -3.18
C CYS A 115 6.51 7.00 -1.75
N ASP A 116 5.47 7.78 -1.47
CA ASP A 116 4.83 7.79 -0.16
C ASP A 116 4.26 6.41 0.18
N GLY A 117 4.70 5.87 1.31
CA GLY A 117 4.39 4.49 1.71
C GLY A 117 5.25 3.45 1.01
N PHE A 118 6.37 3.83 0.37
CA PHE A 118 7.44 2.90 -0.01
C PHE A 118 8.53 2.94 1.08
N PRO A 119 9.06 1.80 1.56
CA PRO A 119 10.21 1.80 2.46
C PRO A 119 11.43 2.33 1.69
N LEU A 120 11.89 3.53 2.03
CA LEU A 120 13.11 4.15 1.49
C LEU A 120 14.36 3.63 2.21
#